data_AF-A0AAD9X6H2-F1
#
_entry.id   AF-A0AAD9X6H2-F1
#
_cell.length_a   1.000
_cell.length_b   1.000
_cell.length_c   1.000
_cell.angle_alpha   90.00
_cell.angle_beta   90.00
_cell.angle_gamma   90.00
#
_symmetry.space_group_name_H-M   'P 1'
#
loop_
_entity.id
_entity.type
_entity.pdbx_description
1 polymer ?
#
loop_
_entity_poly.entity_id
_entity_poly.type
_entity_poly.pdbx_seq_one_letter_code
_entity_poly.pdbx_strand_id
1 'polypeptide(L)'
;MHIEKNVCDSVLGTLMNIDGKTKATYKTRLDLKQMGIRRELHPICVNGQTKLPPAYYSLSSIEKMGLCQFLYSIKLPDGIASNISRCINIRDCKISGLKSLDCHIILQRLLPVALRGYLRRDIRKTIIELCVIFLRVDFEDFESGRVGTT
;
A
#
# COMPACT_ATOMS: atom_id res chain seq x y z
N MET A 1 1.56 15.65 -8.03
CA MET A 1 2.82 15.08 -7.49
C MET A 1 2.96 14.96 -5.95
N HIS A 2 2.30 15.78 -5.10
CA HIS A 2 2.33 15.55 -3.63
C HIS A 2 1.22 14.63 -3.12
N ILE A 3 0.01 14.78 -3.66
CA ILE A 3 -1.16 13.98 -3.27
C ILE A 3 -0.91 12.50 -3.56
N GLU A 4 -0.48 12.16 -4.78
CA GLU A 4 -0.21 10.77 -5.18
C GLU A 4 0.87 10.11 -4.32
N LYS A 5 1.93 10.85 -3.98
CA LYS A 5 2.96 10.36 -3.06
C LYS A 5 2.34 10.00 -1.71
N ASN A 6 1.55 10.91 -1.14
CA ASN A 6 0.90 10.69 0.15
C ASN A 6 -0.08 9.51 0.10
N VAL A 7 -0.83 9.36 -0.99
CA VAL A 7 -1.75 8.24 -1.21
C VAL A 7 -0.98 6.93 -1.35
N CYS A 8 0.06 6.88 -2.18
CA CYS A 8 0.91 5.72 -2.35
C CYS A 8 1.54 5.29 -1.02
N ASP A 9 2.12 6.23 -0.26
CA ASP A 9 2.70 5.99 1.06
C ASP A 9 1.66 5.43 2.05
N SER A 10 0.44 5.97 2.03
CA SER A 10 -0.65 5.53 2.89
C SER A 10 -1.16 4.13 2.53
N VAL A 11 -1.34 3.85 1.24
CA VAL A 11 -1.77 2.54 0.73
C VAL A 11 -0.72 1.48 1.04
N LEU A 12 0.55 1.73 0.69
CA LEU A 12 1.64 0.80 1.01
C LEU A 12 1.81 0.62 2.52
N GLY A 13 1.70 1.70 3.31
CA GLY A 13 1.77 1.63 4.77
C GLY A 13 0.67 0.77 5.38
N THR A 14 -0.55 0.86 4.83
CA THR A 14 -1.71 0.07 5.26
C THR A 14 -1.57 -1.40 4.88
N LEU A 15 -1.19 -1.68 3.62
CA LEU A 15 -0.99 -3.03 3.11
C LEU A 15 0.15 -3.76 3.83
N MET A 16 1.26 -3.07 4.05
CA MET A 16 2.45 -3.64 4.72
C MET A 16 2.32 -3.62 6.25
N ASN A 17 1.24 -3.03 6.80
CA ASN A 17 1.02 -2.83 8.23
C ASN A 17 2.24 -2.19 8.92
N ILE A 18 2.72 -1.08 8.35
CA ILE A 18 3.87 -0.34 8.88
C ILE A 18 3.42 0.49 10.07
N ASP A 19 4.16 0.39 11.17
CA ASP A 19 3.86 1.14 12.38
C ASP A 19 3.90 2.65 12.12
N GLY A 20 2.95 3.38 12.72
CA GLY A 20 2.75 4.82 12.48
C GLY A 20 2.15 5.20 11.11
N LYS A 21 2.08 4.29 10.13
CA LYS A 21 1.43 4.54 8.82
C LYS A 21 0.04 3.90 8.69
N THR A 22 -0.33 3.01 9.61
CA THR A 22 -1.65 2.38 9.67
C THR A 22 -2.52 3.03 10.75
N LYS A 23 -3.82 3.16 10.48
CA LYS A 23 -4.81 3.55 11.50
C LYS A 23 -5.27 2.36 12.36
N ALA A 24 -4.76 1.15 12.10
CA ALA A 24 -5.09 -0.06 12.86
C ALA A 24 -4.32 -0.17 14.19
N THR A 25 -4.41 0.86 15.04
CA THR A 25 -3.69 0.91 16.32
C THR A 25 -4.38 0.06 17.39
N TYR A 26 -3.65 -0.28 18.45
CA TYR A 26 -4.22 -0.99 19.61
C TYR A 26 -5.46 -0.30 20.17
N LYS A 27 -5.42 1.02 20.33
CA LYS A 27 -6.56 1.84 20.78
C LYS A 27 -7.77 1.67 19.87
N THR A 28 -7.56 1.79 18.55
CA THR A 28 -8.62 1.57 17.56
C THR A 28 -9.24 0.17 17.68
N ARG A 29 -8.44 -0.86 17.97
CA ARG A 29 -8.94 -2.23 18.18
C ARG A 29 -9.74 -2.36 19.50
N LEU A 30 -9.38 -1.63 20.55
CA LEU A 30 -10.17 -1.55 21.78
C LEU A 30 -11.49 -0.83 21.55
N ASP A 31 -11.50 0.26 20.78
CA ASP A 31 -12.72 1.00 20.45
C ASP A 31 -13.69 0.10 19.67
N LEU A 32 -13.20 -0.65 18.67
CA LEU A 32 -14.00 -1.66 17.95
C LEU A 32 -14.59 -2.71 18.90
N LYS A 33 -13.84 -3.12 19.93
CA LYS A 33 -14.31 -4.05 20.95
C LYS A 33 -15.40 -3.45 21.82
N GLN A 34 -15.21 -2.22 22.29
CA GLN A 34 -16.19 -1.50 23.09
C GLN A 34 -17.49 -1.24 22.32
N MET A 35 -17.39 -0.95 21.03
CA MET A 35 -18.54 -0.76 20.13
C MET A 35 -19.21 -2.07 19.71
N GLY A 36 -18.63 -3.23 20.03
CA GLY A 36 -19.19 -4.55 19.69
C GLY A 36 -19.19 -4.91 18.21
N ILE A 37 -18.47 -4.16 17.36
CA ILE A 37 -18.40 -4.34 15.91
C ILE A 37 -17.07 -4.97 15.48
N ARG A 38 -17.05 -5.68 14.33
CA ARG A 38 -15.82 -6.27 13.76
C ARG A 38 -15.06 -7.15 14.76
N ARG A 39 -15.78 -8.11 15.37
CA ARG A 39 -15.27 -9.01 16.42
C ARG A 39 -13.98 -9.72 16.05
N GLU A 40 -13.81 -10.02 14.77
CA GLU A 40 -12.61 -10.63 14.21
C GLU A 40 -11.33 -9.78 14.31
N LEU A 41 -11.47 -8.47 14.58
CA LEU A 41 -10.36 -7.54 14.79
C LEU A 41 -10.10 -7.22 16.26
N HIS A 42 -10.88 -7.76 17.20
CA HIS A 42 -10.73 -7.44 18.62
C HIS A 42 -9.40 -7.96 19.17
N PRO A 43 -8.78 -7.27 20.16
CA PRO A 43 -7.62 -7.80 20.85
C PRO A 43 -7.97 -9.11 21.56
N ILE A 44 -7.13 -10.13 21.36
CA ILE A 44 -7.28 -11.46 21.96
C ILE A 44 -6.14 -11.71 22.96
N CYS A 45 -6.45 -12.34 24.09
CA CYS A 45 -5.44 -12.77 25.05
C CYS A 45 -5.07 -14.23 24.78
N VAL A 46 -3.81 -14.46 24.44
CA VAL A 46 -3.26 -15.80 24.22
C VAL A 46 -2.08 -15.97 25.18
N ASN A 47 -2.18 -16.91 26.11
CA ASN A 47 -1.15 -17.18 27.13
C ASN A 47 -0.75 -15.94 27.95
N GLY A 48 -1.73 -15.14 28.36
CA GLY A 48 -1.50 -13.89 29.10
C GLY A 48 -0.96 -12.72 28.25
N GLN A 49 -0.68 -12.94 26.97
CA GLN A 49 -0.24 -11.88 26.04
C GLN A 49 -1.40 -11.40 25.16
N THR A 50 -1.57 -10.08 25.10
CA THR A 50 -2.54 -9.44 24.21
C THR A 50 -1.99 -9.42 22.79
N LYS A 51 -2.65 -10.12 21.87
CA LYS A 51 -2.33 -10.14 20.44
C LYS A 51 -3.42 -9.41 19.66
N LEU A 52 -2.99 -8.71 18.60
CA LEU A 52 -3.89 -8.08 17.65
C LEU A 52 -4.02 -8.97 16.41
N PRO A 53 -5.23 -9.44 16.07
CA PRO A 53 -5.45 -10.15 14.81
C PRO A 53 -5.06 -9.28 13.61
N PRO A 54 -4.45 -9.85 12.55
CA PRO A 54 -4.13 -9.10 11.34
C PRO A 54 -5.42 -8.55 10.70
N ALA A 55 -5.35 -7.34 10.15
CA ALA A 55 -6.48 -6.79 9.41
C ALA A 55 -6.59 -7.45 8.03
N TYR A 56 -7.80 -7.61 7.49
CA TYR A 56 -8.02 -8.24 6.18
C TYR A 56 -7.35 -7.52 5.00
N TYR A 57 -7.09 -6.23 5.16
CA TYR A 57 -6.41 -5.40 4.15
C TYR A 57 -4.90 -5.40 4.31
N SER A 58 -4.36 -6.06 5.34
CA SER A 58 -2.92 -6.20 5.52
C SER A 58 -2.46 -7.49 4.85
N LEU A 59 -1.36 -7.40 4.11
CA LEU A 59 -0.70 -8.55 3.50
C LEU A 59 -0.13 -9.46 4.60
N SER A 60 -0.23 -10.76 4.41
CA SER A 60 0.49 -11.76 5.20
C SER A 60 2.00 -11.63 4.97
N SER A 61 2.82 -12.23 5.84
CA SER A 61 4.28 -12.16 5.71
C SER A 61 4.79 -12.66 4.35
N ILE A 62 4.16 -13.71 3.80
CA ILE A 62 4.51 -14.26 2.49
C ILE A 62 4.14 -13.28 1.37
N GLU A 63 2.95 -12.68 1.44
CA GLU A 63 2.50 -11.70 0.44
C GLU A 63 3.33 -10.41 0.49
N LYS A 64 3.74 -9.94 1.68
CA LYS A 64 4.65 -8.80 1.84
C LYS A 64 5.99 -9.06 1.15
N MET A 65 6.55 -10.25 1.35
CA MET A 65 7.79 -10.66 0.70
C MET A 65 7.61 -10.72 -0.82
N GLY A 66 6.50 -11.29 -1.29
CA GLY A 66 6.17 -11.33 -2.71
C GLY A 66 6.05 -9.94 -3.34
N LEU A 67 5.41 -8.98 -2.65
CA LEU A 67 5.35 -7.59 -3.10
C LEU A 67 6.73 -6.94 -3.15
N CYS A 68 7.57 -7.12 -2.13
CA CYS A 68 8.93 -6.58 -2.10
C CYS A 68 9.79 -7.18 -3.22
N GLN A 69 9.72 -8.49 -3.42
CA GLN A 69 10.43 -9.20 -4.48
C GLN A 69 10.04 -8.67 -5.85
N PHE A 70 8.73 -8.50 -6.09
CA PHE A 70 8.19 -7.93 -7.32
C PHE A 70 8.77 -6.54 -7.58
N LEU A 71 8.66 -5.61 -6.62
CA LEU A 71 9.15 -4.25 -6.75
C LEU A 71 10.68 -4.18 -6.90
N TYR A 72 11.42 -5.07 -6.24
CA TYR A 72 12.88 -5.17 -6.38
C TYR A 72 13.31 -5.66 -7.76
N SER A 73 12.55 -6.59 -8.35
CA SER A 73 12.89 -7.20 -9.64
C SER A 73 12.56 -6.32 -10.86
N ILE A 74 11.74 -5.28 -10.68
CA ILE A 74 11.29 -4.42 -11.76
C ILE A 74 12.46 -3.58 -12.30
N LYS A 75 12.60 -3.59 -13.63
CA LYS A 75 13.43 -2.66 -14.39
C LYS A 75 12.52 -1.79 -15.24
N LEU A 76 12.67 -0.48 -15.10
CA LEU A 76 11.91 0.51 -15.87
C LEU A 76 12.85 1.17 -16.88
N PRO A 77 12.33 1.64 -18.03
CA PRO A 77 13.10 2.47 -18.96
C PRO A 77 13.62 3.74 -18.29
N ASP A 78 14.72 4.26 -18.81
CA ASP A 78 15.30 5.50 -18.34
C ASP A 78 14.30 6.67 -18.48
N GLY A 79 14.25 7.52 -17.46
CA GLY A 79 13.34 8.68 -17.41
C GLY A 79 11.94 8.40 -16.85
N ILE A 80 11.56 7.14 -16.60
CA ILE A 80 10.22 6.79 -16.07
C ILE A 80 10.15 6.84 -14.55
N ALA A 81 11.16 6.31 -13.87
CA ALA A 81 11.28 6.33 -12.42
C ALA A 81 12.76 6.23 -12.02
N SER A 82 13.05 6.43 -10.74
CA SER A 82 14.35 6.07 -10.20
C SER A 82 14.47 4.55 -10.07
N ASN A 83 15.67 4.06 -9.75
CA ASN A 83 15.89 2.63 -9.53
C ASN A 83 15.20 2.18 -8.21
N ILE A 84 13.93 1.77 -8.33
CA ILE A 84 13.05 1.34 -7.22
C ILE A 84 13.71 0.27 -6.35
N SER A 85 14.52 -0.63 -6.93
CA SER A 85 15.19 -1.69 -6.16
C SER A 85 16.04 -1.16 -5.00
N ARG A 86 16.60 0.05 -5.11
CA ARG A 86 17.37 0.71 -4.04
C ARG A 86 16.51 1.13 -2.84
N CYS A 87 15.20 1.26 -3.05
CA CYS A 87 14.23 1.61 -2.03
C CYS A 87 13.66 0.38 -1.30
N ILE A 88 14.02 -0.84 -1.72
CA ILE A 88 13.46 -2.09 -1.21
C ILE A 88 14.52 -2.87 -0.43
N ASN A 89 14.19 -3.21 0.82
CA ASN A 89 14.91 -4.20 1.59
C ASN A 89 14.06 -5.47 1.66
N ILE A 90 14.48 -6.51 0.93
CA ILE A 90 13.75 -7.79 0.87
C ILE A 90 13.79 -8.51 2.22
N ARG A 91 14.93 -8.51 2.92
CA ARG A 91 15.11 -9.24 4.19
C ARG A 91 14.13 -8.76 5.25
N ASP A 92 13.98 -7.45 5.35
CA ASP A 92 13.08 -6.81 6.32
C ASP A 92 11.68 -6.54 5.76
N CYS A 93 11.41 -6.90 4.50
CA CYS A 93 10.19 -6.56 3.76
C CYS A 93 9.83 -5.07 3.88
N LYS A 94 10.82 -4.19 3.77
CA LYS A 94 10.68 -2.75 4.01
C LYS A 94 10.84 -1.96 2.72
N ILE A 95 9.95 -0.99 2.54
CA ILE A 95 9.97 -0.05 1.42
C ILE A 95 10.21 1.36 2.00
N SER A 96 11.27 2.03 1.56
CA SER A 96 11.63 3.37 2.05
C SER A 96 12.41 4.18 1.03
N GLY A 97 12.28 5.50 1.06
CA GLY A 97 13.04 6.40 0.19
C GLY A 97 12.46 6.56 -1.22
N LEU A 98 11.21 6.16 -1.45
CA LEU A 98 10.51 6.39 -2.72
C LEU A 98 10.33 7.89 -2.96
N LYS A 99 10.69 8.34 -4.16
CA LYS A 99 10.41 9.70 -4.64
C LYS A 99 8.97 9.78 -5.15
N SER A 100 8.49 11.00 -5.38
CA SER A 100 7.12 11.22 -5.86
C SER A 100 6.86 10.53 -7.20
N LEU A 101 7.84 10.56 -8.12
CA LEU A 101 7.73 9.87 -9.42
C LEU A 101 7.66 8.35 -9.26
N ASP A 102 8.46 7.77 -8.37
CA ASP A 102 8.40 6.33 -8.08
C ASP A 102 7.03 5.94 -7.52
N CYS A 103 6.50 6.76 -6.61
CA CYS A 103 5.17 6.55 -6.02
C CYS A 103 4.05 6.64 -7.05
N HIS A 104 4.14 7.58 -7.98
CA HIS A 104 3.19 7.72 -9.08
C HIS A 104 3.19 6.45 -9.97
N ILE A 105 4.37 5.97 -10.40
CA ILE A 105 4.48 4.73 -11.18
C ILE A 105 4.01 3.50 -10.40
N ILE A 106 4.35 3.42 -9.12
CA ILE A 106 3.90 2.32 -8.25
C ILE A 106 2.38 2.33 -8.15
N LEU A 107 1.77 3.46 -7.80
CA LEU A 107 0.34 3.56 -7.58
C LEU A 107 -0.45 3.26 -8.86
N GLN A 108 -0.04 3.79 -10.01
CA GLN A 108 -0.83 3.71 -11.23
C GLN A 108 -0.60 2.43 -12.04
N ARG A 109 0.64 1.92 -12.06
CA ARG A 109 1.04 0.82 -12.97
C ARG A 109 1.41 -0.45 -12.24
N LEU A 110 2.24 -0.36 -11.20
CA LEU A 110 2.84 -1.55 -10.59
C LEU A 110 1.95 -2.20 -9.54
N LEU A 111 1.32 -1.41 -8.67
CA LEU A 111 0.50 -1.90 -7.56
C LEU A 111 -0.72 -2.72 -8.03
N PRO A 112 -1.48 -2.32 -9.07
CA PRO A 112 -2.58 -3.13 -9.58
C PRO A 112 -2.15 -4.51 -10.07
N VAL A 113 -0.95 -4.60 -10.65
CA VAL A 113 -0.37 -5.85 -11.15
C VAL A 113 0.12 -6.69 -9.97
N ALA A 114 0.86 -6.08 -9.05
CA ALA A 114 1.41 -6.74 -7.87
C ALA A 114 0.33 -7.40 -7.01
N LEU A 115 -0.84 -6.77 -6.91
CA LEU A 115 -1.93 -7.27 -6.06
C LEU A 115 -2.79 -8.36 -6.71
N ARG A 116 -2.66 -8.68 -8.01
CA ARG A 116 -3.56 -9.63 -8.70
C ARG A 116 -3.65 -11.01 -8.03
N GLY A 117 -2.60 -11.45 -7.34
CA GLY A 117 -2.54 -12.72 -6.61
C GLY A 117 -2.76 -12.63 -5.10
N TYR A 118 -2.91 -11.43 -4.54
CA TYR A 118 -2.95 -11.20 -3.09
C TYR A 118 -4.29 -10.63 -2.64
N LEU A 119 -4.54 -10.70 -1.33
CA LEU A 119 -5.74 -10.20 -0.67
C LEU A 119 -7.04 -10.86 -1.17
N ARG A 120 -8.11 -10.64 -0.40
CA ARG A 120 -9.46 -11.02 -0.85
C ARG A 120 -9.89 -10.19 -2.06
N ARG A 121 -10.73 -10.79 -2.92
CA ARG A 121 -11.15 -10.20 -4.21
C ARG A 121 -11.82 -8.84 -4.06
N ASP A 122 -12.65 -8.68 -3.03
CA ASP A 122 -13.33 -7.42 -2.68
C ASP A 122 -12.32 -6.30 -2.39
N ILE A 123 -11.40 -6.54 -1.45
CA ILE A 123 -10.38 -5.57 -1.04
C ILE A 123 -9.46 -5.23 -2.21
N ARG A 124 -9.00 -6.26 -2.92
CA ARG A 124 -8.15 -6.09 -4.10
C ARG A 124 -8.82 -5.23 -5.16
N LYS A 125 -10.10 -5.48 -5.46
CA LYS A 125 -10.86 -4.72 -6.46
C LYS A 125 -10.92 -3.24 -6.07
N THR A 126 -11.21 -2.93 -4.81
CA THR A 126 -11.24 -1.55 -4.32
C THR A 126 -9.90 -0.84 -4.46
N ILE A 127 -8.78 -1.51 -4.15
CA ILE A 127 -7.45 -0.89 -4.30
C ILE A 127 -7.10 -0.69 -5.78
N ILE A 128 -7.42 -1.67 -6.64
CA ILE A 128 -7.21 -1.53 -8.09
C ILE A 128 -8.05 -0.38 -8.65
N GLU A 129 -9.32 -0.24 -8.24
CA GLU A 129 -10.18 0.87 -8.65
C GLU A 129 -9.59 2.22 -8.22
N LEU A 130 -9.06 2.32 -6.99
CA LEU A 130 -8.33 3.51 -6.54
C LEU A 130 -7.16 3.83 -7.48
N CYS A 131 -6.32 2.84 -7.79
CA CYS A 131 -5.20 3.02 -8.72
C CYS A 131 -5.67 3.48 -10.12
N VAL A 132 -6.78 2.94 -10.62
CA VAL A 132 -7.37 3.33 -11.91
C VAL A 132 -7.90 4.76 -11.89
N ILE A 133 -8.47 5.22 -10.77
CA ILE A 133 -8.89 6.63 -10.61
C ILE A 133 -7.68 7.55 -10.78
N PHE A 134 -6.57 7.27 -10.09
CA PHE A 134 -5.35 8.08 -10.21
C PHE A 134 -4.75 8.03 -11.62
N LEU A 135 -4.81 6.86 -12.28
CA LEU A 135 -4.41 6.76 -13.69
C LEU A 135 -5.26 7.68 -14.59
N ARG A 136 -6.58 7.74 -14.39
CA ARG A 136 -7.51 8.54 -15.22
C ARG A 136 -7.37 10.03 -15.00
N VAL A 137 -7.19 10.47 -13.75
CA VAL A 137 -7.01 11.90 -13.43
C VAL A 137 -5.84 12.47 -14.22
N ASP A 138 -4.73 11.75 -14.31
CA ASP A 138 -3.56 12.22 -15.05
C ASP A 138 -3.77 12.24 -16.58
N PHE A 139 -4.62 11.36 -17.11
CA PHE A 139 -5.01 11.40 -18.53
C PHE A 139 -5.91 12.62 -18.83
N GLU A 140 -6.86 12.95 -17.95
CA GLU A 140 -7.73 14.12 -18.12
C GLU A 140 -6.97 15.43 -17.95
N ASP A 141 -5.99 15.50 -17.04
CA ASP A 141 -5.09 16.65 -16.91
C ASP A 141 -4.20 16.84 -18.15
N PHE A 142 -3.80 15.74 -18.80
CA PHE A 142 -3.09 15.77 -20.08
C PHE A 142 -3.98 16.28 -21.22
N GLU A 143 -5.21 15.78 -21.36
CA GLU A 143 -6.15 16.23 -22.41
C GLU A 143 -6.63 17.67 -22.20
N SER A 144 -6.75 18.12 -20.96
CA SER A 144 -7.17 19.49 -20.63
C SER A 144 -6.04 20.52 -20.73
N GLY A 145 -4.82 20.11 -21.10
CA GLY A 145 -3.67 21.01 -21.28
C GLY A 145 -3.17 21.65 -19.99
N ARG A 146 -3.57 21.15 -18.81
CA ARG A 146 -3.18 21.68 -17.49
C ARG A 146 -1.92 21.04 -16.94
N VAL A 147 -1.00 20.62 -17.81
CA VAL A 147 0.32 20.16 -17.38
C VAL A 147 1.10 21.40 -16.94
N GLY A 148 1.01 21.71 -15.65
CA GLY A 148 1.97 22.59 -15.00
C GLY A 148 3.35 21.99 -15.20
N THR A 149 4.12 22.62 -16.09
CA THR A 149 5.52 22.33 -16.33
C THR A 149 6.26 22.35 -14.99
N THR A 150 6.90 21.22 -14.70
CA THR A 150 7.87 21.03 -13.61
C THR A 150 8.97 22.08 -13.62
#